data_AF-X0XHM3-F1
#
_entry.id   AF-X0XHM3-F1
#
_cell.length_a   1.000
_cell.length_b   1.000
_cell.length_c   1.000
_cell.angle_alpha   90.00
_cell.angle_beta   90.00
_cell.angle_gamma   90.00
#
_symmetry.space_group_name_H-M   'P 1'
#
loop_
_entity.id
_entity.type
_entity.pdbx_description
1 polymer ?
#
loop_
_entity_poly.entity_id
_entity_poly.type
_entity_poly.pdbx_seq_one_letter_code
_entity_poly.pdbx_strand_id
1 'polypeptide(L)'
;MIKNNKSPKRSVFDYYIFIDYSESLIGYLVIEYPKIKDLLPKISRLRHYRESKKRKLYLKNVKQSFKNNNIKNYFLKFKIKRKSDSIEIYSDVLEFLKRHDNCLIFISVDDNQFKNFKKLVGIIEC
;
A
#
# COMPACT_ATOMS: atom_id res chain seq x y z
N MET A 1 -22.46 12.59 35.61
CA MET A 1 -21.22 11.84 35.27
C MET A 1 -20.88 12.12 33.81
N ILE A 2 -19.84 12.90 33.56
CA ILE A 2 -19.37 13.21 32.20
C ILE A 2 -18.64 11.97 31.68
N LYS A 3 -19.18 11.32 30.65
CA LYS A 3 -18.49 10.23 29.95
C LYS A 3 -17.30 10.82 29.21
N ASN A 4 -16.11 10.69 29.79
CA ASN A 4 -14.85 10.94 29.10
C ASN A 4 -14.70 9.90 27.99
N ASN A 5 -15.18 10.23 26.80
CA ASN A 5 -14.83 9.54 25.57
C ASN A 5 -13.34 9.81 25.28
N LYS A 6 -12.45 9.06 25.93
CA LYS A 6 -11.07 8.95 25.47
C LYS A 6 -11.14 8.34 24.07
N SER A 7 -10.88 9.15 23.06
CA SER A 7 -10.65 8.65 21.71
C SER A 7 -9.56 7.56 21.79
N PRO A 8 -9.74 6.42 21.10
CA PRO A 8 -8.74 5.36 21.13
C PRO A 8 -7.40 5.96 20.72
N LYS A 9 -6.38 5.77 21.58
CA LYS A 9 -5.00 6.17 21.32
C LYS A 9 -4.63 5.54 19.97
N ARG A 10 -4.54 6.36 18.91
CA ARG A 10 -4.16 5.86 17.57
C ARG A 10 -2.79 5.20 17.73
N SER A 11 -2.71 3.89 17.52
CA SER A 11 -1.43 3.20 17.39
C SER A 11 -0.69 3.85 16.22
N VAL A 12 0.45 4.46 16.51
CA VAL A 12 1.33 5.01 15.49
C VAL A 12 2.12 3.81 14.96
N PHE A 13 1.90 3.46 13.70
CA PHE A 13 2.67 2.44 13.01
C PHE A 13 3.92 3.06 12.42
N ASP A 14 5.02 2.32 12.34
CA ASP A 14 6.27 2.81 11.75
C ASP A 14 6.24 2.68 10.22
N TYR A 15 5.55 1.66 9.73
CA TYR A 15 5.46 1.35 8.30
C TYR A 15 4.02 1.07 7.85
N TYR A 16 3.72 1.52 6.64
CA TYR A 16 2.48 1.25 5.92
C TYR A 16 2.82 0.37 4.72
N ILE A 17 2.23 -0.81 4.66
CA ILE A 17 2.38 -1.76 3.56
C ILE A 17 1.07 -1.78 2.79
N PHE A 18 1.11 -1.46 1.50
CA PHE A 18 -0.06 -1.57 0.63
C PHE A 18 0.17 -2.70 -0.35
N ILE A 19 -0.81 -3.60 -0.46
CA ILE A 19 -0.83 -4.70 -1.43
C ILE A 19 -2.10 -4.54 -2.26
N ASP A 20 -1.96 -4.51 -3.59
CA ASP A 20 -3.05 -4.27 -4.52
C ASP A 20 -3.04 -5.28 -5.68
N TYR A 21 -4.24 -5.74 -6.06
CA TYR A 21 -4.46 -6.68 -7.15
C TYR A 21 -5.20 -5.97 -8.27
N SER A 22 -4.65 -6.00 -9.49
CA SER A 22 -5.26 -5.37 -10.65
C SER A 22 -5.16 -6.29 -11.87
N GLU A 23 -6.29 -6.72 -12.43
CA GLU A 23 -6.37 -7.61 -13.60
C GLU A 23 -5.46 -8.85 -13.44
N SER A 24 -4.31 -8.88 -14.12
CA SER A 24 -3.30 -9.95 -14.12
C SER A 24 -2.05 -9.62 -13.30
N LEU A 25 -2.06 -8.50 -12.57
CA LEU A 25 -0.96 -7.97 -11.77
C LEU A 25 -1.26 -7.98 -10.27
N ILE A 26 -0.18 -8.04 -9.50
CA ILE A 26 -0.13 -7.80 -8.07
C ILE A 26 1.03 -6.84 -7.81
N GLY A 27 0.81 -5.85 -6.94
CA GLY A 27 1.85 -4.95 -6.51
C GLY A 27 1.86 -4.79 -5.00
N TYR A 28 3.02 -4.46 -4.46
CA TYR A 28 3.11 -3.92 -3.11
C TYR A 28 4.01 -2.70 -3.05
N LEU A 29 3.80 -1.90 -2.02
CA LEU A 29 4.70 -0.80 -1.65
C LEU A 29 4.75 -0.65 -0.12
N VAL A 30 5.91 -0.24 0.37
CA VAL A 30 6.18 0.03 1.79
C VAL A 30 6.55 1.50 1.92
N ILE A 31 5.91 2.21 2.86
CA ILE A 31 6.17 3.62 3.15
C ILE A 31 6.35 3.80 4.66
N GLU A 32 7.36 4.56 5.05
CA GLU A 32 7.58 4.96 6.44
C GLU A 32 6.53 5.98 6.90
N TYR A 33 6.08 5.90 8.15
CA TYR A 33 5.07 6.81 8.69
C TYR A 33 5.38 8.30 8.52
N PRO A 34 6.62 8.79 8.78
CA PRO A 34 6.93 10.20 8.59
C PRO A 34 6.67 10.68 7.16
N LYS A 35 6.87 9.80 6.17
CA LYS A 35 6.71 10.08 4.73
C LYS A 35 5.25 10.15 4.28
N ILE A 36 4.31 9.58 5.04
CA ILE A 36 2.88 9.55 4.69
C ILE A 36 2.28 10.96 4.66
N LYS A 37 2.62 11.81 5.64
CA LYS A 37 2.08 13.18 5.74
C LYS A 37 2.42 14.03 4.50
N ASP A 38 3.62 13.85 3.96
CA ASP A 38 4.10 14.57 2.79
C ASP A 38 3.63 13.95 1.47
N LEU A 39 3.48 12.62 1.44
CA LEU A 39 3.05 11.89 0.26
C LEU A 39 1.55 12.11 -0.04
N LEU A 40 0.71 12.07 0.99
CA LEU A 40 -0.75 12.12 0.86
C LEU A 40 -1.24 13.32 0.02
N PRO A 41 -0.85 14.57 0.30
CA PRO A 41 -1.27 15.73 -0.50
C PRO A 41 -0.86 15.62 -1.97
N LYS A 42 0.31 15.03 -2.26
CA LYS A 42 0.83 14.89 -3.63
C LYS A 42 0.01 13.87 -4.43
N ILE A 43 -0.37 12.75 -3.81
CA ILE A 43 -1.18 11.73 -4.49
C ILE A 43 -2.66 12.12 -4.58
N SER A 44 -3.20 12.87 -3.61
CA SER A 44 -4.59 13.32 -3.65
C SER A 44 -4.89 14.19 -4.88
N ARG A 45 -3.92 14.99 -5.34
CA ARG A 45 -4.02 15.79 -6.57
C ARG A 45 -4.25 14.95 -7.83
N LEU A 46 -3.88 13.67 -7.82
CA LEU A 46 -4.09 12.77 -8.94
C LEU A 46 -5.55 12.36 -9.13
N ARG A 47 -6.39 12.54 -8.10
CA ARG A 47 -7.81 12.17 -8.14
C ARG A 47 -8.55 12.86 -9.29
N HIS A 48 -8.22 14.12 -9.57
CA HIS A 48 -8.83 14.90 -10.65
C HIS A 48 -8.62 14.30 -12.04
N TYR A 49 -7.56 13.50 -12.22
CA TYR A 49 -7.34 12.83 -13.51
C TYR A 49 -8.28 11.63 -13.72
N ARG A 50 -8.85 11.03 -12.66
CA ARG A 50 -9.74 9.84 -12.78
C ARG A 50 -10.96 10.08 -13.66
N GLU A 51 -11.44 11.31 -13.75
CA GLU A 51 -12.61 11.70 -14.55
C GLU A 51 -12.27 11.91 -16.04
N SER A 52 -10.98 11.85 -16.41
CA SER A 52 -10.56 11.97 -17.80
C SER A 52 -11.03 10.77 -18.61
N LYS A 53 -11.94 11.00 -19.57
CA LYS A 53 -12.39 9.98 -20.55
C LYS A 53 -11.23 9.40 -21.40
N LYS A 54 -10.05 10.02 -21.38
CA LYS A 54 -8.88 9.63 -22.19
C LYS A 54 -7.81 8.95 -21.32
N ARG A 55 -7.88 7.62 -21.18
CA ARG A 55 -6.92 6.79 -20.41
C ARG A 55 -5.45 7.08 -20.70
N LYS A 56 -5.07 7.28 -21.97
CA LYS A 56 -3.68 7.60 -22.34
C LYS A 56 -3.19 8.93 -21.73
N LEU A 57 -4.05 9.95 -21.74
CA LEU A 57 -3.74 11.27 -21.18
C LEU A 57 -3.67 11.20 -19.64
N TYR A 58 -4.60 10.47 -19.02
CA TYR A 58 -4.56 10.16 -17.59
C TYR A 58 -3.20 9.57 -17.18
N LEU A 59 -2.78 8.49 -17.84
CA LEU A 59 -1.52 7.81 -17.52
C LEU A 59 -0.30 8.71 -17.75
N LYS A 60 -0.31 9.53 -18.82
CA LYS A 60 0.76 10.49 -19.08
C LYS A 60 0.89 11.50 -17.93
N ASN A 61 -0.22 12.08 -17.49
CA ASN A 61 -0.24 13.08 -16.42
C ASN A 61 0.15 12.49 -15.07
N VAL A 62 -0.30 11.28 -14.76
CA VAL A 62 0.11 10.55 -13.56
C VAL A 62 1.61 10.30 -13.58
N LYS A 63 2.17 9.77 -14.68
CA LYS A 63 3.62 9.55 -14.81
C LYS A 63 4.43 10.84 -14.64
N GLN A 64 3.99 11.94 -15.25
CA GLN A 64 4.65 13.23 -15.12
C GLN A 64 4.60 13.75 -13.68
N SER A 65 3.44 13.64 -13.03
CA SER A 65 3.28 14.06 -11.64
C SER A 65 4.15 13.23 -10.69
N PHE A 66 4.26 11.92 -10.93
CA PHE A 66 5.15 11.03 -10.18
C PHE A 66 6.62 11.46 -10.31
N LYS A 67 7.05 11.84 -11.52
CA LYS A 67 8.40 12.34 -11.79
C LYS A 67 8.64 13.69 -11.12
N ASN A 68 7.78 14.68 -11.37
CA ASN A 68 7.95 16.05 -10.87
C ASN A 68 7.96 16.14 -9.33
N ASN A 69 7.19 15.28 -8.67
CA ASN A 69 7.07 15.30 -7.20
C ASN A 69 8.01 14.30 -6.50
N ASN A 70 8.87 13.60 -7.25
CA ASN A 70 9.75 12.54 -6.77
C ASN A 70 9.01 11.49 -5.92
N ILE A 71 7.82 11.08 -6.36
CA ILE A 71 6.92 10.19 -5.59
C ILE A 71 7.60 8.86 -5.27
N LYS A 72 8.44 8.34 -6.16
CA LYS A 72 9.17 7.08 -5.94
C LYS A 72 10.07 7.11 -4.71
N ASN A 73 10.60 8.28 -4.32
CA ASN A 73 11.50 8.41 -3.17
C ASN A 73 10.77 8.23 -1.84
N TYR A 74 9.44 8.24 -1.85
CA TYR A 74 8.62 7.95 -0.68
C TYR A 74 8.49 6.44 -0.43
N PHE A 75 8.75 5.61 -1.45
CA PHE A 75 8.62 4.16 -1.34
C PHE A 75 9.95 3.58 -0.84
N LEU A 76 9.92 3.00 0.36
CA LEU A 76 11.05 2.25 0.90
C LEU A 76 11.28 0.97 0.08
N LYS A 77 10.18 0.27 -0.23
CA LYS A 77 10.15 -0.87 -1.15
C LYS A 77 8.95 -0.71 -2.06
N PHE A 78 9.07 -1.12 -3.32
CA PHE A 78 7.93 -1.32 -4.20
C PHE A 78 8.25 -2.39 -5.24
N LYS A 79 7.25 -3.19 -5.62
CA LYS A 79 7.39 -4.23 -6.64
C LYS A 79 6.03 -4.47 -7.29
N ILE A 80 6.05 -4.75 -8.59
CA ILE A 80 4.86 -5.13 -9.36
C ILE A 80 5.22 -6.39 -10.14
N LYS A 81 4.36 -7.41 -10.06
CA LYS A 81 4.54 -8.73 -10.65
C LYS A 81 3.24 -9.23 -11.27
N ARG A 82 3.30 -10.31 -12.03
CA ARG A 82 2.09 -11.01 -12.47
C ARG A 82 1.47 -11.73 -11.27
N LYS A 83 0.15 -11.94 -11.28
CA LYS A 83 -0.56 -12.66 -10.20
C LYS A 83 -0.04 -14.09 -10.01
N SER A 84 0.41 -14.74 -11.08
CA SER A 84 1.09 -16.04 -11.04
C SER A 84 2.30 -16.04 -10.11
N ASP A 85 2.95 -14.88 -9.95
CA ASP A 85 4.19 -14.71 -9.18
C ASP A 85 3.90 -14.08 -7.80
N SER A 86 2.65 -14.16 -7.33
CA SER A 86 2.21 -13.55 -6.06
C SER A 86 2.97 -14.08 -4.84
N ILE A 87 3.46 -15.32 -4.89
CA ILE A 87 4.28 -15.92 -3.83
C ILE A 87 5.54 -15.09 -3.57
N GLU A 88 6.18 -14.54 -4.60
CA GLU A 88 7.36 -13.67 -4.41
C GLU A 88 7.01 -12.39 -3.64
N ILE A 89 5.88 -11.76 -4.00
CA ILE A 89 5.41 -10.54 -3.34
C ILE A 89 5.10 -10.82 -1.88
N TYR A 90 4.41 -11.92 -1.60
CA TYR A 90 4.14 -12.32 -0.23
C TYR A 90 5.43 -12.58 0.52
N SER A 91 6.36 -13.36 -0.04
CA SER A 91 7.64 -13.64 0.62
C SER A 91 8.40 -12.35 0.98
N ASP A 92 8.46 -11.37 0.07
CA ASP A 92 9.10 -10.08 0.34
C ASP A 92 8.42 -9.33 1.51
N VAL A 93 7.08 -9.36 1.56
CA VAL A 93 6.30 -8.72 2.63
C VAL A 93 6.50 -9.45 3.95
N LEU A 94 6.43 -10.78 3.95
CA LEU A 94 6.65 -11.63 5.12
C LEU A 94 8.06 -11.41 5.70
N GLU A 95 9.08 -11.34 4.85
CA GLU A 95 10.45 -11.04 5.27
C GLU A 95 10.57 -9.63 5.87
N PHE A 96 9.87 -8.65 5.31
CA PHE A 96 9.82 -7.31 5.87
C PHE A 96 9.19 -7.30 7.27
N LEU A 97 8.05 -7.97 7.45
CA LEU A 97 7.35 -8.06 8.73
C LEU A 97 8.20 -8.75 9.81
N LYS A 98 8.97 -9.78 9.45
CA LYS A 98 9.90 -10.46 10.38
C LYS A 98 11.01 -9.56 10.93
N ARG A 99 11.31 -8.44 10.26
CA ARG A 99 12.36 -7.49 10.66
C ARG A 99 11.79 -6.23 11.32
N HIS A 100 10.45 -6.05 11.29
CA HIS A 100 9.78 -4.82 11.68
C HIS A 100 8.44 -5.09 12.36
N ASP A 101 8.39 -4.92 13.68
CA ASP A 101 7.27 -5.36 14.51
C ASP A 101 6.03 -4.44 14.44
N ASN A 102 6.20 -3.17 14.05
CA ASN A 102 5.14 -2.15 14.11
C ASN A 102 4.71 -1.70 12.71
N CYS A 103 4.03 -2.60 11.99
CA CYS A 103 3.57 -2.37 10.62
C CYS A 103 2.03 -2.36 10.53
N LEU A 104 1.47 -1.55 9.63
CA LEU A 104 0.06 -1.61 9.23
C LEU A 104 -0.05 -2.04 7.77
N ILE A 105 -0.82 -3.09 7.52
CA ILE A 105 -1.02 -3.65 6.18
C ILE A 105 -2.40 -3.27 5.67
N PHE A 106 -2.43 -2.66 4.49
CA PHE A 106 -3.62 -2.43 3.68
C PHE A 106 -3.58 -3.37 2.49
N ILE A 107 -4.60 -4.20 2.35
CA ILE A 107 -4.71 -5.13 1.24
C ILE A 107 -6.01 -4.90 0.49
N SER A 108 -5.92 -4.66 -0.81
CA SER A 108 -7.08 -4.54 -1.70
C SER A 108 -7.20 -5.82 -2.51
N VAL A 109 -8.17 -6.65 -2.14
CA VAL A 109 -8.34 -8.03 -2.60
C VAL A 109 -9.80 -8.39 -2.70
N ASP A 110 -10.11 -9.37 -3.55
CA ASP A 110 -11.39 -10.10 -3.47
C ASP A 110 -11.38 -11.14 -2.33
N ASP A 111 -12.54 -11.76 -2.06
CA ASP A 111 -12.69 -12.73 -0.96
C ASP A 111 -11.77 -13.95 -1.12
N ASN A 112 -11.48 -14.38 -2.35
CA ASN A 112 -10.63 -15.53 -2.60
C ASN A 112 -9.16 -15.19 -2.35
N GLN A 113 -8.72 -14.03 -2.83
CA GLN A 113 -7.39 -13.48 -2.58
C GLN A 113 -7.18 -13.20 -1.09
N PHE A 114 -8.18 -12.69 -0.39
CA PHE A 114 -8.12 -12.48 1.06
C PHE A 114 -7.96 -13.80 1.84
N LYS A 115 -8.71 -14.85 1.47
CA LYS A 115 -8.54 -16.19 2.07
C LYS A 115 -7.11 -16.71 1.89
N ASN A 116 -6.53 -16.54 0.70
CA ASN A 116 -5.15 -16.96 0.43
C ASN A 116 -4.14 -16.16 1.26
N PHE A 117 -4.29 -14.84 1.33
CA PHE A 117 -3.45 -13.98 2.15
C PHE A 117 -3.53 -14.35 3.63
N LYS A 118 -4.73 -14.58 4.17
CA LYS A 118 -4.92 -14.97 5.57
C LYS A 118 -4.23 -16.29 5.92
N LYS A 119 -4.28 -17.27 5.01
CA LYS A 119 -3.53 -18.53 5.17
C LYS A 119 -2.02 -18.30 5.24
N LEU A 120 -1.49 -17.39 4.43
CA LEU A 120 -0.06 -17.06 4.43
C LEU A 120 0.38 -16.32 5.71
N VAL A 121 -0.43 -15.38 6.20
CA VAL A 121 -0.15 -14.68 7.47
C VAL A 121 -0.17 -15.66 8.64
N GLY A 122 -1.10 -16.63 8.65
CA GLY A 122 -1.17 -17.67 9.68
C GLY A 122 0.07 -18.56 9.78
N ILE A 123 0.95 -18.59 8.76
CA ILE A 123 2.24 -19.29 8.82
C ILE A 123 3.27 -18.50 9.65
N ILE A 124 3.15 -17.16 9.74
CA ILE A 124 4.06 -16.31 10.52
C ILE A 124 3.70 -16.29 12.00
N GLU A 125 2.43 -16.47 12.35
CA GLU A 125 1.98 -16.50 13.74
C GLU A 125 2.34 -17.82 14.48
N CYS A 126 3.16 -18.69 13.87
CA CYS A 126 3.71 -19.92 14.47
C CYS A 126 5.16 -19.74 14.94
#